data_AF-A0A1Z9G1H0-F1
#
_entry.id   AF-A0A1Z9G1H0-F1
#
_cell.length_a   1.000
_cell.length_b   1.000
_cell.length_c   1.000
_cell.angle_alpha   90.00
_cell.angle_beta   90.00
_cell.angle_gamma   90.00
#
_symmetry.space_group_name_H-M   'P 1'
#
loop_
_entity.id
_entity.type
_entity.pdbx_description
1 polymer ?
#
loop_
_entity_poly.entity_id
_entity_poly.type
_entity_poly.pdbx_seq_one_letter_code
_entity_poly.pdbx_strand_id
1 'polypeptide(L)' 'MKEAKLKYKQGIFEVLKEGDYVVCAISKKKILLKDLKYWNVTLQEAYFSPIEINKKYYHEYNN' A
#
# COMPACT_ATOMS: atom_id res chain seq x y z
N MET A 1 -10.08 11.27 10.51
CA MET A 1 -9.32 10.48 9.53
C MET A 1 -10.09 9.21 9.19
N LYS A 2 -10.47 9.03 7.93
CA LYS A 2 -11.17 7.84 7.40
C LYS A 2 -10.25 7.01 6.52
N GLU A 3 -10.46 5.70 6.51
CA GLU A 3 -9.74 4.79 5.61
C GLU A 3 -10.32 4.87 4.20
N ALA A 4 -9.46 5.17 3.23
CA ALA A 4 -9.78 5.14 1.81
C ALA A 4 -9.64 3.72 1.27
N LYS A 5 -10.48 3.36 0.29
CA LYS A 5 -10.26 2.17 -0.54
C LYS A 5 -9.81 2.62 -1.91
N LEU A 6 -8.64 2.14 -2.31
CA LEU A 6 -8.05 2.47 -3.60
C LEU A 6 -7.98 1.22 -4.48
N LYS A 7 -8.13 1.43 -5.79
CA LYS A 7 -7.74 0.47 -6.81
C LYS A 7 -6.42 0.95 -7.41
N TYR A 8 -5.37 0.17 -7.22
CA TYR A 8 -4.03 0.51 -7.68
C TYR A 8 -3.85 0.15 -9.14
N LYS A 9 -3.30 1.09 -9.92
CA LYS A 9 -2.91 0.90 -11.33
C LYS A 9 -1.43 1.26 -11.50
N GLN A 10 -0.92 1.08 -12.71
CA GLN A 10 0.44 1.50 -13.05
C GLN A 10 0.52 3.03 -13.02
N GLY A 11 1.26 3.58 -12.05
CA GLY A 11 1.51 5.02 -11.90
C GLY A 11 0.37 5.85 -11.32
N ILE A 12 -0.86 5.32 -11.27
CA ILE A 12 -2.03 6.00 -10.69
C ILE A 12 -2.85 5.06 -9.80
N PHE A 13 -3.75 5.61 -9.00
CA PHE A 13 -4.77 4.84 -8.28
C PHE A 13 -6.14 5.49 -8.44
N GLU A 14 -7.19 4.69 -8.38
CA GLU A 14 -8.58 5.16 -8.37
C GLU A 14 -9.14 5.07 -6.96
N VAL A 15 -9.88 6.08 -6.53
CA VAL A 15 -10.56 6.08 -5.23
C VAL A 15 -11.89 5.35 -5.37
N LEU A 16 -11.98 4.14 -4.80
CA LEU A 16 -13.24 3.38 -4.69
C LEU A 16 -14.08 3.85 -3.49
N LYS A 17 -13.41 4.28 -2.42
CA LYS A 17 -14.04 4.86 -1.23
C LYS A 17 -13.19 6.01 -0.72
N GLU A 18 -13.82 7.17 -0.54
CA GLU A 18 -13.16 8.36 -0.03
C GLU A 18 -12.62 8.17 1.39
N GLY A 19 -11.46 8.76 1.64
CA GLY A 19 -10.77 8.74 2.93
C GLY A 19 -9.45 9.50 2.88
N ASP A 20 -8.75 9.53 4.01
CA ASP A 20 -7.52 10.31 4.20
C ASP A 20 -6.26 9.44 4.14
N TYR A 21 -6.41 8.14 4.36
CA TYR A 21 -5.28 7.21 4.47
C TYR A 21 -5.63 5.80 3.98
N VAL A 22 -4.61 5.04 3.59
CA VAL A 22 -4.66 3.59 3.40
C VAL A 22 -3.80 2.89 4.44
N VAL A 23 -3.98 1.58 4.62
CA VAL A 23 -3.21 0.80 5.58
C VAL A 23 -2.14 0.01 4.84
N CYS A 24 -0.91 0.06 5.33
CA CYS A 24 0.17 -0.78 4.83
C CYS A 24 -0.18 -2.26 5.00
N ALA A 25 -0.02 -3.06 3.94
CA ALA A 25 -0.28 -4.49 3.99
C ALA A 25 0.64 -5.22 5.00
N ILE A 26 1.88 -4.77 5.14
CA ILE A 26 2.94 -5.38 5.96
C ILE A 26 2.91 -4.87 7.41
N SER A 27 3.28 -3.61 7.68
CA SER A 27 3.32 -3.08 9.07
C SER A 27 1.98 -2.67 9.66
N LYS A 28 0.89 -2.65 8.88
CA LYS A 28 -0.41 -2.10 9.30
C LYS A 28 -0.38 -0.62 9.69
N LYS A 29 0.68 0.12 9.33
CA LYS A 29 0.76 1.57 9.53
C LYS A 29 -0.21 2.30 8.60
N LYS A 30 -0.72 3.44 9.06
CA LYS A 30 -1.53 4.34 8.24
C LYS A 30 -0.62 5.16 7.32
N ILE A 31 -0.94 5.16 6.03
CA ILE A 31 -0.26 5.92 4.98
C ILE A 31 -1.25 6.97 4.49
N LEU A 32 -0.98 8.24 4.74
CA LEU A 32 -1.82 9.32 4.20
C LEU A 32 -1.80 9.26 2.67
N LEU A 33 -2.93 9.55 2.01
CA LEU A 33 -3.00 9.50 0.55
C LEU A 33 -1.97 10.41 -0.13
N LYS A 34 -1.67 11.56 0.47
CA LYS A 34 -0.62 12.49 0.01
C LYS A 34 0.81 11.94 0.11
N ASP A 35 1.03 10.96 1.00
CA ASP A 35 2.33 10.35 1.27
C ASP A 35 2.45 8.95 0.63
N LEU A 36 1.39 8.47 -0.01
CA LEU A 36 1.34 7.17 -0.67
C LEU A 36 2.18 7.19 -1.96
N LYS A 37 3.35 6.56 -1.89
CA LYS A 37 4.30 6.47 -3.02
C LYS A 37 4.54 5.04 -3.51
N TYR A 38 4.18 4.04 -2.70
CA TYR A 38 4.55 2.65 -2.94
C TYR A 38 3.32 1.75 -2.85
N TRP A 39 3.04 1.04 -3.94
CA TRP A 39 1.95 0.07 -4.00
C TRP A 39 2.25 -1.02 -5.04
N ASN A 40 1.59 -2.16 -4.90
CA ASN A 40 1.64 -3.27 -5.85
C ASN A 40 0.30 -3.37 -6.60
N VAL A 41 0.38 -3.32 -7.93
CA VAL A 41 -0.80 -3.37 -8.82
C VAL A 41 -1.41 -4.77 -8.87
N THR A 42 -0.61 -5.83 -8.82
CA THR A 42 -1.11 -7.22 -8.87
C THR A 42 -1.80 -7.59 -7.56
N LEU A 43 -1.19 -7.23 -6.43
CA LEU A 43 -1.65 -7.62 -5.11
C LEU A 43 -2.63 -6.62 -4.48
N GLN A 44 -2.77 -5.44 -5.09
CA GLN A 44 -3.61 -4.34 -4.61
C GLN A 44 -3.24 -3.92 -3.17
N GLU A 45 -1.94 -3.86 -2.88
CA GLU A 45 -1.41 -3.56 -1.55
C GLU A 45 -0.61 -2.25 -1.54
N ALA A 46 -0.78 -1.44 -0.50
CA ALA A 46 0.08 -0.29 -0.22
C ALA A 46 1.20 -0.65 0.76
N TYR A 47 2.34 0.04 0.62
CA TYR A 47 3.50 -0.11 1.49
C TYR A 47 3.92 1.24 2.07
N PHE A 48 4.26 1.28 3.36
CA PHE A 48 4.66 2.51 4.02
C PHE A 48 6.07 2.93 3.60
N SER A 49 6.95 1.97 3.32
CA SER A 49 8.29 2.27 2.80
C SER A 49 8.88 1.12 1.95
N PRO A 50 9.97 1.38 1.19
CA PRO A 50 10.68 0.35 0.43
C PRO A 50 11.21 -0.79 1.30
N ILE A 51 11.45 -0.54 2.59
CA ILE A 51 11.96 -1.55 3.54
C ILE A 51 10.92 -2.67 3.70
N GLU A 52 9.64 -2.33 3.66
CA GLU A 52 8.55 -3.30 3.80
C GLU A 52 8.35 -4.15 2.55
N ILE A 53 8.57 -3.56 1.39
CA ILE A 53 8.62 -4.29 0.12
C ILE A 53 9.74 -5.33 0.20
N ASN A 54 10.93 -4.94 0.65
CA ASN A 54 12.05 -5.85 0.82
C ASN A 54 11.74 -6.99 1.82
N LYS A 55 11.12 -6.67 2.97
CA LYS A 55 10.67 -7.69 3.94
C LYS A 55 9.70 -8.70 3.33
N LYS A 56 8.80 -8.27 2.43
CA LYS A 56 7.89 -9.19 1.73
C LYS A 56 8.66 -10.19 0.86
N TYR A 57 9.60 -9.72 0.05
CA TYR A 57 10.46 -10.58 -0.78
C TYR A 57 11.30 -11.56 0.05
N TYR A 58 11.85 -11.12 1.18
CA TYR A 58 12.59 -12.02 2.07
C TYR A 58 11.72 -13.14 2.66
N HIS A 59 10.44 -12.87 2.93
CA HIS A 59 9.54 -13.89 3.49
C HIS A 59 9.07 -14.90 2.43
N GLU A 60 8.89 -14.48 1.18
CA GLU A 60 8.51 -15.38 0.07
C GLU A 60 9.65 -16.31 -0.39
N TYR A 61 10.92 -15.98 -0.14
CA TYR A 61 12.07 -16.81 -0.56
C TYR A 61 12.58 -17.79 0.51
N ASN A 62 12.10 -17.68 1.76
CA ASN A 62 12.48 -18.56 2.87
C ASN A 62 11.40 -19.59 3.23
N ASN A 63 10.45 -19.81 2.33
CA ASN A 63 9.45 -20.87 2.37
C ASN A 63 9.34 -21.50 0.97
#